data_AF-A0A8H3XFJ8-F1
#
_entry.id   AF-A0A8H3XFJ8-F1
#
_cell.length_a   1.000
_cell.length_b   1.000
_cell.length_c   1.000
_cell.angle_alpha   90.00
_cell.angle_beta   90.00
_cell.angle_gamma   90.00
#
_symmetry.space_group_name_H-M   'P 1'
#
loop_
_entity.id
_entity.type
_entity.pdbx_description
1 polymer ?
#
loop_
_entity_poly.entity_id
_entity_poly.type
_entity_poly.pdbx_seq_one_letter_code
_entity_poly.pdbx_strand_id
1 'polypeptide(L)'
;MENKTFYNRFRCAIIVPLKESWNSIDTLKSINAQRAIVGIDPHWDIKGRISNLLMLSSNFFGFDIPSTNSPLHQEIGPVIPETFPSLTPVLESFLADNPRTIYFALGTNVVLSPQNVITILNSFLKLIDQNVIDGVIWLL
;
A
#
# COMPACT_ATOMS: atom_id res chain seq x y z
N MET A 1 -6.08 21.58 10.52
CA MET A 1 -5.01 22.58 10.25
C MET A 1 -5.22 23.91 10.97
N GLU A 2 -6.40 24.17 11.54
CA GLU A 2 -6.76 25.49 12.07
C GLU A 2 -6.12 25.84 13.42
N ASN A 3 -5.69 24.85 14.22
CA ASN A 3 -5.16 25.07 15.58
C ASN A 3 -3.62 24.95 15.70
N LYS A 4 -2.86 25.21 14.62
CA LYS A 4 -1.38 25.18 14.62
C LYS A 4 -0.79 26.58 14.50
N THR A 5 0.41 26.78 15.05
CA THR A 5 1.17 28.03 14.92
C THR A 5 1.42 28.39 13.44
N PHE A 6 1.56 29.68 13.16
CA PHE A 6 1.89 30.17 11.82
C PHE A 6 3.13 29.47 11.23
N TYR A 7 4.20 29.33 12.01
CA TYR A 7 5.42 28.66 11.57
C TYR A 7 5.17 27.21 11.14
N ASN A 8 4.39 26.45 11.92
CA ASN A 8 4.06 25.07 11.56
C ASN A 8 3.22 24.99 10.29
N ARG A 9 2.28 25.92 10.09
CA ARG A 9 1.48 26.00 8.86
C ARG A 9 2.36 26.36 7.67
N PHE A 10 3.23 27.37 7.79
CA PHE A 10 4.17 27.77 6.75
C PHE A 10 5.13 26.64 6.38
N ARG A 11 5.70 25.97 7.38
CA ARG A 11 6.58 24.82 7.17
C ARG A 11 5.86 23.69 6.43
N CYS A 12 4.66 23.30 6.86
CA CYS A 12 3.90 22.23 6.22
C CYS A 12 3.40 22.58 4.82
N ALA A 13 2.98 23.83 4.58
CA ALA A 13 2.39 24.24 3.31
C ALA A 13 3.44 24.60 2.25
N ILE A 14 4.61 25.10 2.66
CA ILE A 14 5.62 25.64 1.74
C ILE A 14 6.94 24.87 1.83
N ILE A 15 7.57 24.82 3.02
CA ILE A 15 8.92 24.25 3.17
C ILE A 15 8.95 22.75 2.87
N VAL A 16 8.00 21.99 3.42
CA VAL A 16 7.94 20.53 3.25
C VAL A 16 7.73 20.18 1.76
N PRO A 17 6.71 20.71 1.05
CA PRO A 17 6.55 20.43 -0.38
C PRO A 17 7.77 20.80 -1.24
N LEU A 18 8.45 21.91 -0.95
CA LEU A 18 9.66 22.30 -1.66
C LEU A 18 10.82 21.32 -1.40
N LYS A 19 10.99 20.88 -0.15
CA LYS A 19 12.00 19.89 0.20
C LYS A 19 11.72 18.53 -0.45
N GLU A 20 10.47 18.08 -0.45
CA GLU A 20 10.07 16.84 -1.14
C GLU A 20 10.29 16.95 -2.65
N SER A 21 9.96 18.10 -3.25
CA SER A 21 10.22 18.35 -4.68
C SER A 21 11.72 18.30 -5.00
N TRP A 22 12.55 18.90 -4.15
CA TRP A 22 14.02 18.88 -4.30
C TRP A 22 14.58 17.46 -4.17
N ASN A 23 14.16 16.71 -3.15
CA ASN A 23 14.59 15.33 -2.94
C ASN A 23 14.17 14.40 -4.09
N SER A 24 13.10 14.74 -4.80
CA SER A 24 12.60 13.96 -5.94
C SER A 24 13.37 14.20 -7.25
N ILE A 25 14.23 15.22 -7.32
CA ILE A 25 14.94 15.61 -8.55
C ILE A 25 15.84 14.48 -9.08
N ASP A 26 16.57 13.80 -8.20
CA ASP A 26 17.49 12.75 -8.65
C ASP A 26 16.74 11.49 -9.12
N THR A 27 15.61 11.17 -8.47
CA THR A 27 14.68 10.15 -8.96
C THR A 27 14.12 10.52 -10.33
N LEU A 28 13.70 11.77 -10.54
CA LEU A 28 13.22 12.28 -11.82
C LEU A 28 14.29 12.18 -12.92
N LYS A 29 15.55 12.53 -12.63
CA LYS A 29 16.67 12.36 -13.56
C LYS A 29 16.87 10.89 -13.93
N SER A 30 16.86 9.99 -12.95
CA SER A 30 17.02 8.55 -13.16
C SER A 30 15.90 7.98 -14.05
N ILE A 31 14.65 8.36 -13.78
CA ILE A 31 13.50 7.97 -14.60
C ILE A 31 13.63 8.52 -16.02
N ASN A 32 14.05 9.78 -16.18
CA ASN A 32 14.25 10.38 -17.51
C ASN A 32 15.37 9.70 -18.29
N ALA A 33 16.43 9.24 -17.63
CA ALA A 33 17.46 8.42 -18.26
C ALA A 33 16.88 7.09 -18.78
N GLN A 34 16.04 6.41 -17.99
CA GLN A 34 15.37 5.17 -18.43
C GLN A 34 14.39 5.40 -19.58
N ARG A 35 13.66 6.52 -19.57
CA ARG A 35 12.76 6.92 -20.68
C ARG A 35 13.53 7.09 -21.98
N ALA A 36 14.68 7.77 -21.94
CA ALA A 36 15.50 7.98 -23.13
C ALA A 36 15.97 6.66 -23.76
N ILE A 37 16.26 5.63 -22.96
CA ILE A 37 16.68 4.29 -23.45
C ILE A 37 15.60 3.64 -24.32
N VAL A 38 14.32 3.87 -24.01
CA VAL A 38 13.17 3.31 -24.76
C VAL A 38 12.58 4.30 -25.77
N GLY A 39 13.31 5.38 -26.11
CA GLY A 39 12.89 6.37 -27.12
C GLY A 39 11.79 7.31 -26.65
N ILE A 40 11.62 7.47 -25.33
CA ILE A 40 10.59 8.32 -24.73
C ILE A 40 11.23 9.65 -24.27
N ASP A 41 10.62 10.77 -24.67
CA ASP A 41 11.12 12.10 -24.26
C ASP A 41 11.13 12.28 -22.73
N PRO A 42 12.16 12.96 -22.19
CA PRO A 42 12.24 13.27 -20.77
C PRO A 42 11.11 14.22 -20.36
N HIS A 43 10.65 14.08 -19.12
CA HIS A 43 9.57 14.88 -18.57
C HIS A 43 9.84 15.23 -17.11
N TRP A 44 9.68 16.51 -16.77
CA TRP A 44 10.13 17.09 -15.51
C TRP A 44 8.98 17.41 -14.55
N ASP A 45 7.74 17.31 -15.01
CA ASP A 45 6.57 17.28 -14.14
C ASP A 45 6.26 15.83 -13.77
N ILE A 46 6.17 15.55 -12.47
CA ILE A 46 5.81 14.21 -11.96
C ILE A 46 4.37 13.86 -12.40
N LYS A 47 3.50 14.85 -12.59
CA LYS A 47 2.07 14.69 -12.92
C LYS A 47 1.75 14.86 -14.41
N GLY A 48 2.63 15.50 -15.18
CA GLY A 48 2.29 16.13 -16.47
C GLY A 48 2.07 15.18 -17.64
N ARG A 49 2.16 13.86 -17.44
CA ARG A 49 1.80 12.86 -18.46
C ARG A 49 0.48 12.14 -18.21
N ILE A 50 -0.19 12.34 -17.09
CA ILE A 50 -1.40 11.57 -16.76
C ILE A 50 -2.60 12.00 -17.63
N SER A 51 -2.57 13.20 -18.22
CA SER A 51 -3.69 13.73 -19.02
C SER A 51 -3.94 13.00 -20.35
N ASN A 52 -2.90 12.42 -20.97
CA ASN A 52 -2.97 11.80 -22.30
C ASN A 52 -2.49 10.34 -22.31
N LEU A 53 -2.61 9.62 -21.20
CA LEU A 53 -2.25 8.21 -21.08
C LEU A 53 -3.49 7.36 -20.80
N LEU A 54 -3.58 6.20 -21.45
CA LEU A 54 -4.47 5.14 -21.00
C LEU A 54 -3.97 4.66 -19.63
N MET A 55 -4.77 4.88 -18.60
CA MET A 55 -4.47 4.47 -17.24
C MET A 55 -5.36 3.28 -16.90
N LEU A 56 -4.73 2.11 -16.73
CA LEU A 56 -5.41 0.90 -16.29
C LEU A 56 -5.21 0.74 -14.79
N SER A 57 -6.30 0.77 -14.05
CA SER A 57 -6.31 0.63 -12.60
C SER A 57 -6.89 -0.74 -12.23
N SER A 58 -6.19 -1.48 -11.37
CA SER A 58 -6.69 -2.75 -10.82
C SER A 58 -7.68 -2.47 -9.69
N ASN A 59 -8.80 -1.86 -10.05
CA ASN A 59 -9.92 -1.55 -9.17
C ASN A 59 -11.24 -1.68 -9.96
N PHE A 60 -12.38 -1.53 -9.29
CA PHE A 60 -13.70 -1.66 -9.90
C PHE A 60 -14.69 -0.64 -9.34
N PHE A 61 -15.73 -0.33 -10.11
CA PHE A 61 -16.73 0.65 -9.70
C PHE A 61 -17.47 0.24 -8.43
N GLY A 62 -17.55 1.17 -7.47
CA GLY A 62 -18.21 0.95 -6.18
C GLY A 62 -17.27 0.49 -5.06
N PHE A 63 -16.01 0.18 -5.36
CA PHE A 63 -14.99 -0.05 -4.33
C PHE A 63 -14.45 1.27 -3.77
N ASP A 64 -14.01 2.17 -4.66
CA ASP A 64 -13.46 3.48 -4.29
C ASP A 64 -14.50 4.61 -4.33
N ILE A 65 -14.18 5.69 -3.62
CA ILE A 65 -14.94 6.93 -3.63
C ILE A 65 -14.91 7.52 -5.05
N PRO A 66 -16.07 7.87 -5.65
CA PRO A 66 -16.11 8.48 -6.97
C PRO A 66 -15.27 9.76 -7.03
N SER A 67 -14.42 9.85 -8.04
CA SER A 67 -13.58 11.01 -8.32
C SER A 67 -13.65 11.38 -9.80
N THR A 68 -13.33 12.63 -10.11
CA THR A 68 -13.21 13.09 -11.49
C THR A 68 -11.92 12.56 -12.10
N ASN A 69 -12.01 11.39 -12.74
CA ASN A 69 -10.90 10.77 -13.46
C ASN A 69 -10.85 11.20 -14.92
N SER A 70 -9.68 11.03 -15.54
CA SER A 70 -9.50 11.24 -16.99
C SER A 70 -10.44 10.32 -17.80
N PRO A 71 -10.95 10.75 -18.97
CA PRO A 71 -11.68 9.84 -19.88
C PRO A 71 -10.82 8.67 -20.38
N LEU A 72 -9.49 8.75 -20.23
CA LEU A 72 -8.55 7.67 -20.55
C LEU A 72 -8.26 6.75 -19.35
N HIS A 73 -8.98 6.90 -18.24
CA HIS A 73 -8.87 6.02 -17.08
C HIS A 73 -9.87 4.87 -17.19
N GLN A 74 -9.38 3.64 -17.07
CA GLN A 74 -10.21 2.44 -17.08
C GLN A 74 -9.92 1.56 -15.86
N GLU A 75 -10.98 1.24 -15.13
CA GLU A 75 -10.99 0.25 -14.08
C GLU A 75 -11.05 -1.14 -14.69
N ILE A 76 -10.05 -1.98 -14.43
CA ILE A 76 -9.90 -3.34 -14.99
C ILE A 76 -9.79 -4.42 -13.90
N GLY A 77 -10.01 -4.04 -12.65
CA GLY A 77 -9.76 -4.91 -11.50
C GLY A 77 -11.00 -5.64 -10.98
N PRO A 78 -10.79 -6.46 -9.93
CA PRO A 78 -9.48 -6.81 -9.38
C PRO A 78 -8.69 -7.74 -10.31
N VAL A 79 -7.44 -7.38 -10.63
CA VAL A 79 -6.56 -8.24 -11.44
C VAL A 79 -5.87 -9.24 -10.51
N ILE A 80 -6.54 -10.35 -10.25
CA ILE A 80 -6.08 -11.44 -9.39
C ILE A 80 -6.24 -12.79 -10.10
N PRO A 81 -5.47 -13.83 -9.73
CA PRO A 81 -5.64 -15.17 -10.29
C PRO A 81 -7.07 -15.71 -10.10
N GLU A 82 -7.60 -16.39 -11.10
CA GLU A 82 -8.92 -17.05 -11.02
C GLU A 82 -8.92 -18.25 -10.06
N THR A 83 -7.76 -18.88 -9.90
CA THR A 83 -7.58 -20.07 -9.07
C THR A 83 -6.38 -19.91 -8.15
N PHE A 84 -6.55 -20.35 -6.90
CA PHE A 84 -5.48 -20.42 -5.92
C PHE A 84 -5.11 -21.89 -5.66
N PRO A 85 -3.84 -22.19 -5.32
CA PRO A 85 -3.45 -23.51 -4.86
C PRO A 85 -4.28 -23.92 -3.63
N SER A 86 -4.60 -25.22 -3.54
CA SER A 86 -5.23 -25.76 -2.33
C SER A 86 -4.35 -25.54 -1.11
N LEU A 87 -4.98 -25.46 0.07
CA LEU A 87 -4.27 -25.46 1.33
C LEU A 87 -3.47 -26.75 1.50
N THR A 88 -2.36 -26.66 2.23
CA THR A 88 -1.65 -27.87 2.65
C THR A 88 -2.50 -28.60 3.70
N PRO A 89 -2.38 -29.95 3.82
CA PRO A 89 -3.15 -30.70 4.80
C PRO A 89 -2.99 -30.19 6.25
N VAL A 90 -1.82 -29.64 6.58
CA VAL A 90 -1.53 -29.05 7.89
C VAL A 90 -2.36 -27.78 8.12
N LEU A 91 -2.41 -26.88 7.13
CA LEU A 91 -3.20 -25.65 7.25
C LEU A 91 -4.71 -25.94 7.23
N GLU A 92 -5.13 -26.92 6.44
CA GLU A 92 -6.52 -27.36 6.39
C GLU A 92 -6.97 -27.92 7.74
N SER A 93 -6.18 -28.83 8.34
CA SER A 93 -6.45 -29.35 9.69
C SER A 93 -6.44 -28.24 10.74
N PHE A 94 -5.46 -27.34 10.69
CA PHE A 94 -5.36 -26.23 11.65
C PHE A 94 -6.59 -25.33 11.61
N LEU A 95 -7.07 -24.95 10.41
CA LEU A 95 -8.25 -24.09 10.26
C LEU A 95 -9.54 -24.83 10.61
N ALA A 96 -9.61 -26.14 10.41
CA ALA A 96 -10.74 -26.96 10.85
C ALA A 96 -10.84 -27.00 12.39
N ASP A 97 -9.69 -27.12 13.07
CA ASP A 97 -9.62 -27.16 14.54
C ASP A 97 -9.77 -25.76 15.18
N ASN A 98 -9.45 -24.69 14.45
CA ASN A 98 -9.41 -23.29 14.94
C ASN A 98 -10.24 -22.35 14.04
N PRO A 99 -11.59 -22.37 14.15
CA PRO A 99 -12.47 -21.64 13.24
C PRO A 99 -12.42 -20.11 13.39
N ARG A 100 -11.88 -19.58 14.49
CA ARG A 100 -11.69 -18.15 14.75
C ARG A 100 -10.21 -17.81 14.65
N THR A 101 -9.59 -18.22 13.55
CA THR A 101 -8.18 -17.94 13.25
C THR A 101 -7.99 -16.54 12.67
N ILE A 102 -6.98 -15.81 13.14
CA ILE A 102 -6.47 -14.59 12.49
C ILE A 102 -5.36 -14.96 11.50
N TYR A 103 -5.44 -14.46 10.27
CA TYR A 103 -4.32 -14.41 9.34
C TYR A 103 -3.62 -13.04 9.43
N PHE A 104 -2.35 -13.03 9.82
CA PHE A 104 -1.55 -11.82 9.98
C PHE A 104 -0.38 -11.80 8.99
N ALA A 105 -0.36 -10.81 8.10
CA ALA A 105 0.72 -10.56 7.15
C ALA A 105 0.83 -9.05 6.86
N LEU A 106 2.07 -8.53 6.75
CA LEU A 106 2.34 -7.11 6.47
C LEU A 106 2.91 -6.86 5.06
N GLY A 107 2.97 -7.91 4.24
CA GLY A 107 3.64 -7.86 2.94
C GLY A 107 5.16 -7.78 3.07
N THR A 108 5.84 -7.59 1.94
CA THR A 108 7.30 -7.76 1.85
C THR A 108 8.12 -6.55 2.28
N ASN A 109 7.49 -5.38 2.40
CA ASN A 109 8.21 -4.10 2.53
C ASN A 109 8.15 -3.51 3.94
N VAL A 110 7.46 -4.16 4.87
CA VAL A 110 7.29 -3.67 6.23
C VAL A 110 8.23 -4.43 7.16
N VAL A 111 9.10 -3.69 7.85
CA VAL A 111 9.98 -4.23 8.89
C VAL A 111 9.49 -3.76 10.25
N LEU A 112 9.13 -4.69 11.12
CA LEU A 112 8.71 -4.40 12.48
C LEU A 112 9.91 -4.26 13.42
N SER A 113 9.85 -3.30 14.33
CA SER A 113 10.78 -3.26 15.47
C SER A 113 10.50 -4.44 16.41
N PRO A 114 11.52 -4.94 17.16
CA PRO A 114 11.31 -6.00 18.14
C PRO A 114 10.20 -5.68 19.15
N GLN A 115 10.11 -4.42 19.57
CA GLN A 115 9.08 -3.97 20.51
C GLN A 115 7.67 -4.10 19.91
N ASN A 116 7.48 -3.74 18.63
CA ASN A 116 6.20 -3.87 17.95
C ASN A 116 5.80 -5.34 17.81
N VAL A 117 6.75 -6.24 17.50
CA VAL A 117 6.50 -7.69 17.42
C VAL A 117 6.01 -8.22 18.77
N ILE A 118 6.70 -7.87 19.87
CA ILE A 118 6.30 -8.28 21.23
C ILE A 118 4.89 -7.77 21.55
N THR A 119 4.59 -6.51 21.24
CA THR A 119 3.27 -5.93 21.48
C THR A 119 2.16 -6.66 20.71
N ILE A 120 2.39 -7.00 19.43
CA ILE A 120 1.41 -7.72 18.61
C ILE A 120 1.21 -9.16 19.15
N LEU A 121 2.29 -9.89 19.43
CA LEU A 121 2.21 -11.25 19.98
C LEU A 121 1.48 -11.30 21.32
N ASN A 122 1.78 -10.38 22.24
CA ASN A 122 1.06 -10.28 23.52
C ASN A 122 -0.43 -9.98 23.32
N SER A 123 -0.78 -9.21 22.28
CA SER A 123 -2.17 -8.93 21.96
C SER A 123 -2.90 -10.19 21.46
N PHE A 124 -2.24 -11.01 20.62
CA PHE A 124 -2.80 -12.29 20.19
C PHE A 124 -2.99 -13.26 21.35
N LEU A 125 -1.98 -13.41 22.22
CA LEU A 125 -2.09 -14.25 23.42
C LEU A 125 -3.28 -13.82 24.29
N LYS A 126 -3.43 -12.51 24.52
CA LYS A 126 -4.57 -11.97 25.27
C LYS A 126 -5.91 -12.28 24.60
N LEU A 127 -6.01 -12.22 23.28
CA LEU A 127 -7.25 -12.55 22.56
C LEU A 127 -7.58 -14.05 22.63
N ILE A 128 -6.57 -14.91 22.65
CA ILE A 128 -6.72 -16.35 22.88
C ILE A 128 -7.19 -16.61 24.30
N ASP A 129 -6.56 -16.00 25.30
CA ASP A 129 -6.93 -16.14 26.72
C ASP A 129 -8.36 -15.66 26.99
N GLN A 130 -8.80 -14.64 26.26
CA GLN A 130 -10.18 -14.11 26.31
C GLN A 130 -11.17 -14.93 25.47
N ASN A 131 -10.71 -16.01 24.84
CA ASN A 131 -11.50 -16.87 23.96
C ASN A 131 -12.19 -16.08 22.83
N VAL A 132 -11.55 -15.04 22.30
CA VAL A 132 -12.04 -14.25 21.16
C VAL A 132 -11.60 -14.91 19.84
N ILE A 133 -10.37 -15.39 19.81
CA ILE A 133 -9.76 -16.15 18.71
C ILE A 133 -9.22 -17.46 19.26
N ASP A 134 -9.04 -18.45 18.41
CA ASP A 134 -8.46 -19.76 18.77
C ASP A 134 -7.24 -20.13 17.93
N GLY A 135 -6.92 -19.36 16.89
CA GLY A 135 -5.72 -19.57 16.08
C GLY A 135 -5.11 -18.29 15.55
N VAL A 136 -3.81 -18.35 15.25
CA VAL A 136 -3.10 -17.30 14.51
C VAL A 136 -2.18 -17.94 13.48
N ILE A 137 -2.31 -17.52 12.22
CA ILE A 137 -1.37 -17.81 11.15
C ILE A 137 -0.57 -16.52 10.92
N TRP A 138 0.71 -16.54 11.30
CA TRP A 138 1.62 -15.41 11.12
C TRP A 138 2.52 -15.67 9.90
N LEU A 139 2.39 -14.84 8.87
CA LEU A 139 3.31 -14.82 7.74
C LEU A 139 4.42 -13.79 7.99
N LEU A 140 5.67 -14.25 8.10
CA LEU A 140 6.86 -13.40 8.21
C LEU A 140 7.31 -12.90 6.84
#